data_AF-A0A0D3AGR2-F1
#
_entry.id   AF-A0A0D3AGR2-F1
#
_cell.length_a   1.000
_cell.length_b   1.000
_cell.length_c   1.000
_cell.angle_alpha   90.00
_cell.angle_beta   90.00
_cell.angle_gamma   90.00
#
_symmetry.space_group_name_H-M   'P 1'
#
loop_
_entity.id
_entity.type
_entity.pdbx_description
1 polymer ?
#
loop_
_entity_poly.entity_id
_entity_poly.type
_entity_poly.pdbx_seq_one_letter_code
_entity_poly.pdbx_strand_id
1 'polypeptide(L)'
;REIGLPRIRCESDSSQLIKAVNSEATFADLYGIVEDIKTLALSFEINSFVWISRERNMVADGLAKQGLSAELALMPLPNVV
;
A
#
# COMPACT_ATOMS: atom_id res chain seq x y z
N ARG A 1 6.89 26.99 -1.86
CA ARG A 1 6.90 25.86 -0.90
C ARG A 1 5.45 25.49 -0.67
N GLU A 2 4.97 24.40 -1.28
CA GLU A 2 3.66 23.86 -0.93
C GLU A 2 3.69 23.52 0.57
N ILE A 3 2.63 23.88 1.26
CA ILE A 3 2.48 23.66 2.69
C ILE A 3 2.15 22.17 2.84
N GLY A 4 3.18 21.33 2.70
CA GLY A 4 3.05 19.88 2.71
C GLY A 4 2.41 19.41 4.00
N LEU A 5 1.62 18.34 3.90
CA LEU A 5 1.05 17.67 5.07
C LEU A 5 2.21 17.28 6.00
N PRO A 6 2.40 17.93 7.17
CA PRO A 6 3.57 17.68 8.01
C PRO A 6 3.45 16.34 8.74
N ARG A 7 2.24 15.80 8.81
CA ARG A 7 1.88 14.61 9.56
C ARG A 7 1.02 13.69 8.70
N ILE A 8 1.37 12.41 8.65
CA ILE A 8 0.59 11.38 7.97
C ILE A 8 0.34 10.18 8.87
N ARG A 9 -0.83 9.58 8.70
CA ARG A 9 -1.18 8.28 9.26
C ARG A 9 -1.70 7.40 8.14
N CYS A 10 -0.95 6.35 7.84
CA CYS A 10 -1.28 5.38 6.82
C CYS A 10 -1.88 4.14 7.48
N GLU A 11 -3.03 3.68 6.97
CA GLU A 11 -3.70 2.48 7.45
C GLU A 11 -3.74 1.43 6.36
N SER A 12 -3.55 0.16 6.72
CA SER A 12 -3.66 -0.97 5.81
C SER A 12 -4.16 -2.20 6.54
N ASP A 13 -4.90 -3.06 5.84
CA ASP A 13 -5.30 -4.38 6.31
C ASP A 13 -4.26 -5.48 6.05
N SER A 14 -3.15 -5.15 5.35
CA SER A 14 -2.02 -6.06 5.18
C SER A 14 -1.14 -6.09 6.42
N SER A 15 -1.34 -7.13 7.25
CA SER A 15 -0.53 -7.31 8.47
C SER A 15 0.95 -7.55 8.17
N GLN A 16 1.28 -8.20 7.04
CA GLN A 16 2.65 -8.42 6.61
C GLN A 16 3.33 -7.10 6.25
N LEU A 17 2.67 -6.25 5.45
CA LEU A 17 3.21 -4.95 5.07
C LEU A 17 3.41 -4.05 6.28
N ILE A 18 2.40 -3.92 7.15
CA ILE A 18 2.51 -3.06 8.34
C ILE A 18 3.62 -3.55 9.27
N LYS A 19 3.79 -4.87 9.44
CA LYS A 19 4.92 -5.42 10.21
C LYS A 19 6.25 -5.09 9.55
N ALA A 20 6.38 -5.26 8.24
CA ALA A 20 7.60 -4.98 7.49
C ALA A 20 8.01 -3.50 7.55
N VAL A 21 7.03 -2.59 7.50
CA VAL A 21 7.29 -1.14 7.57
C VAL A 21 7.69 -0.73 8.99
N ASN A 22 7.00 -1.24 10.01
CA ASN A 22 7.23 -0.85 11.41
C ASN A 22 8.39 -1.58 12.11
N SER A 23 8.95 -2.64 11.52
CA SER A 23 10.03 -3.44 12.14
C SER A 23 11.18 -3.71 11.17
N GLU A 24 12.22 -4.38 11.66
CA GLU A 24 13.31 -4.92 10.83
C GLU A 24 12.96 -6.28 10.19
N ALA A 25 11.70 -6.74 10.31
CA ALA A 25 11.28 -7.98 9.68
C ALA A 25 11.41 -7.88 8.15
N THR A 26 12.34 -8.65 7.59
CA THR A 26 12.61 -8.70 6.16
C THR A 26 11.70 -9.74 5.50
N PHE A 27 10.80 -9.25 4.66
CA PHE A 27 10.07 -10.07 3.71
C PHE A 27 10.67 -9.78 2.34
N ALA A 28 11.38 -10.75 1.75
CA ALA A 28 12.12 -10.55 0.52
C ALA A 28 11.25 -9.93 -0.59
N ASP A 29 10.01 -10.40 -0.73
CA ASP A 29 9.05 -9.94 -1.74
C ASP A 29 8.55 -8.50 -1.51
N LEU A 30 8.70 -7.97 -0.29
CA LEU A 30 8.26 -6.62 0.08
C LEU A 30 9.40 -5.63 0.24
N TYR A 31 10.67 -6.06 0.18
CA TYR A 31 11.82 -5.22 0.51
C TYR A 31 11.85 -3.90 -0.28
N GLY A 32 11.70 -3.98 -1.61
CA GLY A 32 11.71 -2.77 -2.46
C GLY A 32 10.60 -1.79 -2.10
N ILE A 33 9.37 -2.30 -1.97
CA ILE A 33 8.19 -1.47 -1.62
C ILE A 33 8.35 -0.86 -0.22
N VAL A 34 8.88 -1.61 0.75
CA VAL A 34 9.11 -1.12 2.12
C VAL A 34 10.17 -0.02 2.13
N GLU A 35 11.25 -0.16 1.36
CA GLU A 35 12.29 0.85 1.26
C GLU A 35 11.77 2.14 0.61
N ASP A 36 10.95 2.01 -0.44
CA ASP A 36 10.28 3.15 -1.07
C ASP A 36 9.35 3.88 -0.08
N ILE A 37 8.53 3.13 0.68
CA ILE A 37 7.65 3.70 1.72
C ILE A 37 8.49 4.45 2.77
N LYS A 38 9.56 3.84 3.27
CA LYS A 38 10.44 4.46 4.28
C LYS A 38 11.10 5.73 3.75
N THR A 39 11.55 5.72 2.50
CA THR A 39 12.15 6.88 1.83
C THR A 39 11.16 8.02 1.69
N LEU A 40 9.93 7.74 1.23
CA LEU A 40 8.87 8.74 1.14
C LEU A 40 8.46 9.28 2.53
N ALA A 41 8.45 8.43 3.55
CA ALA A 41 8.09 8.79 4.91
C ALA A 41 9.03 9.85 5.53
N LEU A 42 10.28 9.95 5.06
CA LEU A 42 11.24 10.99 5.46
C LEU A 42 10.80 12.41 5.08
N SER A 43 9.85 12.54 4.15
CA SER A 43 9.28 13.84 3.77
C SER A 43 8.28 14.39 4.80
N PHE A 44 7.90 13.59 5.80
CA PHE A 44 6.93 13.94 6.84
C PHE A 44 7.64 14.08 8.19
N GLU A 45 7.32 15.12 8.95
CA GLU A 45 7.85 15.29 10.32
C GLU A 45 7.35 14.16 11.23
N ILE A 46 6.11 13.72 11.03
CA ILE A 46 5.50 12.63 11.79
C ILE A 46 4.77 11.71 10.81
N ASN A 47 5.17 10.44 10.80
CA ASN A 47 4.50 9.38 10.06
C ASN A 47 4.13 8.23 11.01
N SER A 48 3.05 7.52 10.69
CA SER A 48 2.64 6.32 11.41
C SER A 48 1.95 5.34 10.48
N PHE A 49 2.21 4.05 10.68
CA PHE A 49 1.66 2.98 9.87
C PHE A 49 0.90 2.02 10.79
N VAL A 50 -0.40 1.86 10.56
CA VAL A 50 -1.28 1.13 11.48
C VAL A 50 -2.03 0.03 10.74
N TRP A 51 -2.02 -1.16 11.32
CA TRP A 51 -2.86 -2.25 10.84
C TRP A 51 -4.31 -2.03 11.26
N ILE A 52 -5.23 -2.18 10.32
CA ILE A 52 -6.67 -2.15 10.56
C ILE A 52 -7.31 -3.43 10.02
N SER A 53 -8.52 -3.78 10.49
CA SER A 53 -9.22 -4.93 9.92
C SER A 53 -9.74 -4.61 8.51
N ARG A 54 -9.96 -5.64 7.68
CA ARG A 54 -10.42 -5.47 6.30
C ARG A 54 -11.77 -4.75 6.21
N GLU A 55 -12.65 -4.97 7.18
CA GLU A 55 -13.94 -4.28 7.30
C GLU A 55 -13.79 -2.78 7.53
N ARG A 56 -12.65 -2.33 8.07
CA ARG A 56 -12.32 -0.91 8.21
C ARG A 56 -11.58 -0.35 6.99
N ASN A 57 -11.03 -1.20 6.13
CA ASN A 57 -10.30 -0.80 4.92
C ASN A 57 -11.14 -0.95 3.62
N MET A 58 -12.47 -1.03 3.73
CA MET A 58 -13.36 -1.37 2.61
C MET A 58 -13.24 -0.44 1.40
N VAL A 59 -12.96 0.85 1.61
CA VAL A 59 -12.81 1.81 0.52
C VAL A 59 -11.57 1.50 -0.31
N ALA A 60 -10.41 1.34 0.33
CA ALA A 60 -9.17 1.02 -0.38
C ALA A 60 -9.22 -0.38 -1.02
N ASP A 61 -9.78 -1.36 -0.32
CA ASP A 61 -10.01 -2.72 -0.86
C ASP A 61 -10.94 -2.69 -2.09
N GLY A 62 -12.01 -1.90 -2.04
CA GLY A 62 -12.91 -1.70 -3.17
C GLY A 62 -12.23 -1.08 -4.38
N LEU A 63 -11.42 -0.04 -4.17
CA LEU A 63 -10.64 0.60 -5.23
C LEU A 63 -9.61 -0.35 -5.84
N ALA A 64 -8.90 -1.13 -5.02
CA ALA A 64 -7.95 -2.13 -5.51
C ALA A 64 -8.64 -3.21 -6.38
N LYS A 65 -9.81 -3.70 -5.96
CA LYS A 65 -10.61 -4.66 -6.73
C LYS A 65 -11.11 -4.09 -8.06
N GLN A 66 -11.54 -2.82 -8.06
CA GLN A 66 -11.94 -2.14 -9.29
C GLN A 66 -10.76 -2.00 -10.25
N GLY A 67 -9.59 -1.62 -9.76
CA GLY A 67 -8.36 -1.55 -10.56
C GLY A 67 -8.02 -2.90 -11.21
N LEU A 68 -8.04 -3.97 -10.41
CA LEU A 68 -7.80 -5.33 -10.92
C LEU A 68 -8.84 -5.74 -11.98
N SER A 69 -10.12 -5.44 -11.75
CA SER A 69 -11.19 -5.76 -12.70
C SER A 69 -11.05 -5.00 -14.02
N ALA A 70 -10.65 -3.72 -13.94
CA ALA A 70 -10.39 -2.90 -15.11
C ALA A 70 -9.19 -3.43 -15.91
N GLU A 71 -8.12 -3.83 -15.25
CA GLU A 71 -6.96 -4.45 -15.90
C GLU A 71 -7.35 -5.74 -16.63
N LEU A 72 -8.11 -6.63 -15.98
CA LEU A 72 -8.60 -7.86 -16.61
C LEU A 72 -9.52 -7.60 -17.81
N ALA A 73 -10.34 -6.56 -17.76
CA ALA A 73 -11.21 -6.18 -18.87
C ALA A 73 -10.43 -5.61 -20.08
N LEU A 74 -9.23 -5.09 -19.84
CA LEU A 74 -8.35 -4.52 -20.86
C LEU A 74 -7.34 -5.54 -21.42
N MET A 75 -7.15 -6.68 -20.75
CA MET A 75 -6.30 -7.75 -21.28
C MET A 75 -6.95 -8.36 -22.53
N PRO A 76 -6.21 -8.49 -23.65
CA PRO A 76 -6.73 -9.18 -24.83
C PRO A 76 -7.07 -10.63 -24.46
N LEU A 77 -8.22 -11.11 -24.93
CA LEU A 77 -8.61 -12.50 -24.76
C LEU A 77 -7.45 -13.42 -25.17
N PRO A 78 -7.13 -14.47 -24.39
CA PRO A 78 -6.18 -15.46 -24.84
C PRO A 78 -6.65 -15.99 -26.20
N ASN A 79 -5.77 -15.98 -27.19
CA ASN A 79 -6.06 -16.56 -28.51
C ASN A 79 -6.53 -17.99 -28.27
N VAL A 80 -7.83 -18.23 -28.47
CA VAL A 80 -8.38 -19.57 -28.56
C VAL A 80 -7.87 -20.14 -29.87
N VAL A 81 -6.84 -20.99 -29.79
CA VAL A 81 -6.34 -21.81 -30.90
C VAL A 81 -7.08 -23.13 -30.89
#